data_AF-A0A954FYA5-F1
#
_entry.id   AF-A0A954FYA5-F1
#
_cell.length_a   1.000
_cell.length_b   1.000
_cell.length_c   1.000
_cell.angle_alpha   90.00
_cell.angle_beta   90.00
_cell.angle_gamma   90.00
#
_symmetry.space_group_name_H-M   'P 1'
#
loop_
_entity.id
_entity.type
_entity.pdbx_description
1 polymer ?
#
loop_
_entity_poly.entity_id
_entity_poly.type
_entity_poly.pdbx_seq_one_letter_code
_entity_poly.pdbx_strand_id
1 'polypeptide(L)'
;MKILFINNDGSGIADQIDITEGLTVSVLFEQRVPHGRPQNYLIWVYKSSTSLSLPLSFIDSLFLKATCLAGGLLKCFLARNSG
;
A
#
# COMPACT_ATOMS: atom_id res chain seq x y z
N MET A 1 -13.22 6.09 8.77
CA MET A 1 -12.32 7.17 8.31
C MET A 1 -11.88 6.89 6.87
N LYS A 2 -11.51 7.90 6.09
CA LYS A 2 -10.93 7.70 4.74
C LYS A 2 -9.41 7.75 4.82
N ILE A 3 -8.75 7.04 3.91
CA ILE A 3 -7.31 7.13 3.67
C ILE A 3 -7.03 7.11 2.16
N LEU A 4 -5.90 7.68 1.73
CA LEU A 4 -5.38 7.32 0.40
C LEU A 4 -4.59 6.02 0.52
N PHE A 5 -4.97 5.03 -0.28
CA PHE A 5 -4.27 3.77 -0.39
C PHE A 5 -3.58 3.68 -1.73
N ILE A 6 -2.25 3.56 -1.71
CA ILE A 6 -1.43 3.36 -2.90
C ILE A 6 -0.80 1.98 -2.80
N ASN A 7 -1.14 1.09 -3.73
CA ASN A 7 -0.49 -0.20 -3.91
C ASN A 7 0.20 -0.24 -5.27
N ASN A 8 1.53 -0.25 -5.27
CA ASN A 8 2.35 -0.32 -6.48
C ASN A 8 2.66 -1.76 -6.92
N ASP A 9 1.96 -2.75 -6.36
CA ASP A 9 2.02 -4.12 -6.86
C ASP A 9 1.21 -4.27 -8.16
N GLY A 10 1.68 -5.13 -9.06
CA GLY A 10 1.03 -5.35 -10.37
C GLY A 10 0.85 -4.07 -11.20
N SER A 11 -0.38 -3.76 -11.59
CA SER A 11 -0.73 -2.61 -12.43
C SER A 11 -0.68 -1.26 -11.71
N GLY A 12 -0.47 -1.24 -10.39
CA GLY A 12 -0.50 -0.03 -9.59
C GLY A 12 -1.94 0.49 -9.39
N ILE A 13 -2.37 0.64 -8.13
CA ILE A 13 -3.65 1.23 -7.77
C ILE A 13 -3.41 2.35 -6.77
N ALA A 14 -4.01 3.51 -7.01
CA ALA A 14 -4.07 4.62 -6.07
C ALA A 14 -5.54 5.03 -5.92
N ASP A 15 -6.10 4.83 -4.73
CA ASP A 15 -7.52 5.08 -4.49
C ASP A 15 -7.79 5.57 -3.06
N GLN A 16 -8.85 6.36 -2.89
CA GLN A 16 -9.34 6.74 -1.56
C GLN A 16 -10.30 5.68 -1.05
N ILE A 17 -9.95 5.06 0.07
CA ILE A 17 -10.75 3.98 0.66
C ILE A 17 -11.28 4.36 2.04
N ASP A 18 -12.49 3.89 2.35
CA ASP A 18 -13.03 3.92 3.71
C ASP A 18 -12.49 2.74 4.53
N ILE A 19 -12.07 3.03 5.77
CA ILE A 19 -11.62 2.05 6.75
C ILE A 19 -12.34 2.27 8.09
N THR A 20 -12.48 1.20 8.87
CA THR A 20 -12.95 1.27 10.24
C THR A 20 -11.89 1.93 11.13
N GLU A 21 -12.33 2.74 12.10
CA GLU A 21 -11.43 3.32 13.09
C GLU A 21 -10.76 2.21 13.93
N GLY A 22 -9.47 2.38 14.23
CA GLY A 22 -8.67 1.35 14.92
C GLY A 22 -8.24 0.16 14.04
N LEU A 23 -8.60 0.14 12.74
CA LEU A 23 -8.10 -0.87 11.80
C LEU A 23 -6.56 -0.81 11.73
N THR A 24 -5.91 -1.95 11.89
CA THR A 24 -4.45 -2.04 11.82
C THR A 24 -3.96 -2.16 10.37
N VAL A 25 -2.72 -1.76 10.13
CA VAL A 25 -2.06 -1.91 8.82
C VAL A 25 -1.98 -3.37 8.39
N SER A 26 -1.77 -4.30 9.32
CA SER A 26 -1.72 -5.73 9.03
C SER A 26 -3.05 -6.27 8.50
N VAL A 27 -4.15 -5.95 9.18
CA VAL A 27 -5.50 -6.39 8.76
C VAL A 27 -5.86 -5.75 7.42
N LEU A 28 -5.57 -4.46 7.24
CA LEU A 28 -5.81 -3.78 5.96
C LEU A 28 -4.98 -4.39 4.82
N PHE A 29 -3.72 -4.78 5.09
CA PHE A 29 -2.86 -5.43 4.12
C PHE A 29 -3.44 -6.79 3.69
N GLU A 30 -3.87 -7.64 4.63
CA GLU A 30 -4.48 -8.93 4.33
C GLU A 30 -5.77 -8.79 3.50
N GLN A 31 -6.58 -7.76 3.80
CA GLN A 31 -7.82 -7.48 3.05
C GLN A 31 -7.56 -7.03 1.61
N ARG A 32 -6.52 -6.21 1.37
CA ARG A 32 -6.27 -5.58 0.07
C ARG A 32 -5.22 -6.31 -0.77
N VAL A 33 -4.38 -7.13 -0.15
CA VAL A 33 -3.30 -7.88 -0.77
C VAL A 33 -3.33 -9.34 -0.27
N PRO A 34 -4.41 -10.11 -0.53
CA PRO A 34 -4.64 -11.42 0.08
C PRO A 34 -3.59 -12.48 -0.27
N HIS A 35 -2.88 -12.32 -1.39
CA HIS A 35 -1.79 -13.20 -1.82
C HIS A 35 -0.40 -12.66 -1.46
N GLY A 36 -0.33 -11.43 -0.93
CA GLY A 36 0.92 -10.80 -0.54
C GLY A 36 1.43 -11.35 0.78
N ARG A 37 2.75 -11.50 0.89
CA ARG A 37 3.42 -11.75 2.17
C ARG A 37 3.99 -10.44 2.68
N PRO A 38 3.63 -9.94 3.88
CA PRO A 38 4.07 -8.62 4.35
C PRO A 38 5.59 -8.39 4.29
N GLN A 39 6.39 -9.45 4.47
CA GLN A 39 7.86 -9.39 4.41
C GLN A 39 8.38 -9.03 3.01
N ASN A 40 7.56 -9.22 1.98
CA ASN A 40 7.87 -8.86 0.60
C ASN A 40 7.45 -7.43 0.27
N TYR A 41 6.99 -6.62 1.22
CA TYR A 41 6.52 -5.25 0.95
C TYR A 41 7.23 -4.25 1.84
N LEU A 42 7.55 -3.10 1.25
CA LEU A 42 7.83 -1.88 1.98
C LEU A 42 6.52 -1.15 2.18
N ILE A 43 6.19 -0.90 3.46
CA ILE A 43 4.93 -0.31 3.88
C ILE A 43 5.24 1.03 4.57
N TRP A 44 4.69 2.12 4.04
CA TRP A 44 4.82 3.46 4.63
C TRP A 44 3.46 4.01 5.03
N VAL A 45 3.36 4.47 6.27
CA VAL A 45 2.17 5.14 6.81
C VAL A 45 2.51 6.61 7.02
N TYR A 46 1.78 7.49 6.35
CA TYR A 46 1.88 8.93 6.54
C TYR A 46 0.62 9.42 7.24
N LYS A 47 0.78 9.98 8.44
CA LYS A 47 -0.29 10.69 9.13
C LYS A 47 -0.10 12.19 8.91
N SER A 48 -1.11 12.86 8.36
CA SER A 48 -1.04 14.30 8.13
C SER A 48 -1.64 15.05 9.32
N SER A 49 -0.87 15.90 9.97
CA SER A 49 -1.35 16.86 10.98
C SER A 49 -1.12 18.27 10.43
N THR A 50 -2.15 19.02 10.03
CA THR A 50 -1.91 20.31 9.37
C THR A 50 -2.94 21.41 9.68
N SER A 51 -2.45 22.66 9.70
CA SER A 51 -3.15 23.93 9.96
C SER A 51 -2.84 24.98 8.85
N LEU A 52 -3.57 26.10 8.87
CA LEU A 52 -4.17 26.83 7.74
C LEU A 52 -3.25 27.66 6.82
N SER A 53 -1.94 27.78 7.05
CA SER A 53 -1.02 28.44 6.09
C SER A 53 -0.51 27.50 4.99
N LEU A 54 -0.98 26.25 4.97
CA LEU A 54 -0.55 25.21 4.04
C LEU A 54 -1.64 24.95 2.99
N PRO A 55 -1.40 25.22 1.69
CA PRO A 55 -2.15 24.58 0.65
C PRO A 55 -1.48 23.22 0.36
N LEU A 56 -2.09 22.13 0.82
CA LEU A 56 -2.14 20.82 0.16
C LEU A 56 -2.93 19.86 1.06
N SER A 57 -4.05 19.38 0.54
CA SER A 57 -4.86 18.36 1.19
C SER A 57 -4.21 16.99 0.98
N PHE A 58 -3.85 16.34 2.09
CA PHE A 58 -3.75 14.90 2.13
C PHE A 58 -4.30 14.35 3.44
N ILE A 59 -5.32 13.50 3.27
CA ILE A 59 -5.83 12.58 4.26
C ILE A 59 -4.70 11.57 4.58
N ASP A 60 -4.72 10.96 5.76
CA ASP A 60 -3.79 9.88 6.13
C ASP A 60 -3.59 8.91 4.95
N SER A 61 -2.34 8.59 4.62
CA SER A 61 -1.96 7.85 3.41
C SER A 61 -1.18 6.59 3.74
N LEU A 62 -1.50 5.50 3.07
CA LEU A 62 -0.80 4.22 3.15
C LEU A 62 -0.21 3.88 1.79
N PHE A 63 1.11 3.68 1.76
CA PHE A 63 1.83 3.23 0.57
C PHE A 63 2.33 1.81 0.76
N LEU A 64 2.01 0.95 -0.20
CA LEU A 64 2.53 -0.39 -0.34
C LEU A 64 3.36 -0.48 -1.61
N LYS A 65 4.59 -0.94 -1.45
CA LYS A 65 5.49 -1.25 -2.56
C LYS A 65 5.98 -2.68 -2.41
N ALA A 66 5.58 -3.54 -3.34
CA ALA A 66 6.18 -4.87 -3.45
C ALA A 66 7.70 -4.71 -3.64
N THR A 67 8.45 -5.37 -2.78
CA THR A 67 9.90 -5.40 -2.78
C THR A 67 10.33 -6.75 -3.30
N CYS A 68 10.95 -6.77 -4.48
CA CYS A 68 11.61 -7.96 -5.00
C CYS A 68 12.93 -8.19 -4.22
N LEU A 69 12.84 -8.50 -2.91
CA LEU A 69 13.97 -8.98 -2.11
C LEU A 69 14.14 -10.48 -2.34
N ALA A 70 14.90 -10.79 -3.40
CA ALA A 70 15.58 -12.06 -3.75
C ALA A 70 15.26 -12.53 -5.18
N GLY A 71 16.11 -12.16 -6.13
CA GLY A 71 16.32 -12.96 -7.35
C GLY A 71 16.12 -12.32 -8.72
N GLY A 72 16.15 -10.99 -8.83
CA GLY A 72 16.21 -10.28 -10.11
C GLY A 72 14.86 -10.09 -10.80
N LEU A 73 14.75 -9.01 -11.59
CA LEU A 73 13.53 -8.58 -12.31
C LEU A 73 12.84 -9.71 -13.11
N LEU A 74 13.58 -10.72 -13.56
CA LEU A 74 13.06 -11.83 -14.36
C LEU A 74 12.20 -12.82 -13.55
N LYS A 75 12.50 -13.05 -12.26
CA LYS A 75 11.68 -13.95 -11.41
C LYS A 75 10.34 -13.32 -11.01
N CYS A 76 10.32 -12.01 -10.79
CA CYS A 76 9.08 -11.30 -10.50
C CYS A 76 8.13 -11.31 -11.71
N PHE A 77 8.61 -11.39 -12.96
CA PHE A 77 7.76 -11.53 -14.15
C PHE A 77 7.26 -12.97 -14.38
N LEU A 78 8.11 -13.97 -14.16
CA LEU A 78 7.76 -15.38 -14.38
C LEU A 78 6.82 -15.95 -13.32
N ALA A 79 6.98 -15.60 -12.04
CA ALA A 79 6.03 -16.00 -10.98
C ALA A 79 4.64 -15.36 -11.13
N ARG A 80 4.53 -14.28 -11.92
CA ARG A 80 3.27 -13.57 -12.18
C ARG A 80 2.53 -14.05 -13.43
N ASN A 81 3.17 -14.84 -14.31
CA ASN A 81 2.59 -15.36 -15.55
C ASN A 81 2.59 -16.90 -15.62
N SER A 82 2.96 -17.60 -14.55
CA SER A 82 2.80 -19.06 -14.43
C SER A 82 1.50 -19.37 -13.67
N GLY A 83 0.38 -19.05 -14.33
CA GLY A 83 -0.92 -19.68 -14.10
C GLY A 83 -1.15 -20.75 -15.15
#